data_AF-A0A385ACU3-F1
#
_entry.id   AF-A0A385ACU3-F1
#
_cell.length_a   1.000
_cell.length_b   1.000
_cell.length_c   1.000
_cell.angle_alpha   90.00
_cell.angle_beta   90.00
_cell.angle_gamma   90.00
#
_symmetry.space_group_name_H-M   'P 1'
#
loop_
_entity.id
_entity.type
_entity.pdbx_description
1 polymer ?
#
loop_
_entity_poly.entity_id
_entity_poly.type
_entity_poly.pdbx_seq_one_letter_code
_entity_poly.pdbx_strand_id
1 'polypeptide(L)'
;MASIYKLTGDFAQLQQLVESGEIDETQAADTFDAIKADLESKAVNSGYVVKNLEADVEARAEAIKQLSERNKRTKKAILAIKQHAMYAMDTAGIKKIDDPIMPVRIKNNPEKANIIDEKDIPAFYFRQKYELDKARLKTDLKAGKPVTGAKLTRETRIEWG
;
A
#
# COMPACT_ATOMS: atom_id res chain seq x y z
N MET A 1 24.98 22.72 2.29
CA MET A 1 24.60 21.67 1.31
C MET A 1 23.52 22.22 0.40
N ALA A 2 23.72 22.15 -0.92
CA ALA A 2 22.73 22.57 -1.90
C ALA A 2 21.53 21.60 -1.99
N SER A 3 20.38 22.12 -2.42
CA SER A 3 19.22 21.30 -2.77
C SER A 3 19.42 20.67 -4.15
N ILE A 4 18.85 19.51 -4.44
CA ILE A 4 18.93 18.88 -5.78
C ILE A 4 18.41 19.86 -6.84
N TYR A 5 17.33 20.59 -6.54
CA TYR A 5 16.81 21.65 -7.39
C TYR A 5 17.82 22.77 -7.66
N LYS A 6 18.67 23.08 -6.68
CA LYS A 6 19.74 24.06 -6.83
C LYS A 6 20.84 23.52 -7.73
N LEU A 7 21.28 22.26 -7.54
CA LEU A 7 22.28 21.60 -8.39
C LEU A 7 21.83 21.51 -9.86
N THR A 8 20.53 21.25 -10.10
CA THR A 8 19.97 21.28 -11.46
C THR A 8 19.97 22.69 -12.06
N GLY A 9 19.73 23.71 -11.24
CA GLY A 9 19.88 25.12 -11.65
C GLY A 9 21.33 25.51 -11.93
N ASP A 10 22.26 25.02 -11.11
CA ASP A 10 23.70 25.25 -11.25
C ASP A 10 24.22 24.62 -12.57
N PHE A 11 23.69 23.45 -12.96
CA PHE A 11 23.94 22.86 -14.30
C PHE A 11 23.43 23.71 -15.45
N ALA A 12 22.21 24.26 -15.33
CA ALA A 12 21.63 25.12 -16.37
C ALA A 12 22.41 26.44 -16.50
N GLN A 13 22.90 26.98 -15.38
CA GLN A 13 23.73 28.18 -15.35
C GLN A 13 25.12 27.92 -15.94
N LEU A 14 25.74 26.78 -15.63
CA LEU A 14 27.01 26.37 -16.24
C LEU A 14 26.90 26.29 -17.77
N GLN A 15 25.82 25.66 -18.26
CA GLN A 15 25.56 25.56 -19.69
C GLN A 15 25.43 26.95 -20.35
N GLN A 16 24.77 27.89 -19.68
CA GLN A 16 24.59 29.25 -20.17
C GLN A 16 25.92 30.04 -20.21
N LEU A 17 26.81 29.83 -19.24
CA LEU A 17 28.14 30.46 -19.17
C LEU A 17 29.11 29.92 -20.23
N VAL A 18 28.99 28.63 -20.57
CA VAL A 18 29.74 28.02 -21.67
C VAL A 18 29.23 28.53 -23.02
N GLU A 19 27.91 28.60 -23.21
CA GLU A 19 27.29 29.11 -24.45
C GLU A 19 27.56 30.61 -24.68
N SER A 20 27.71 31.41 -23.60
CA SER A 20 28.08 32.83 -23.70
C SER A 20 29.57 33.07 -23.89
N GLY A 21 30.42 32.04 -23.73
CA GLY A 21 31.88 32.13 -23.82
C GLY A 21 32.54 32.87 -22.64
N GLU A 22 31.84 33.01 -21.51
CA GLU A 22 32.38 33.66 -20.30
C GLU A 22 33.43 32.82 -19.56
N ILE A 23 33.43 31.51 -19.79
CA ILE A 23 34.37 30.56 -19.20
C ILE A 23 34.93 29.63 -20.29
N ASP A 24 36.19 29.24 -20.12
CA ASP A 24 36.85 28.31 -21.04
C ASP A 24 36.46 26.84 -20.74
N GLU A 25 36.80 25.93 -21.67
CA GLU A 25 36.46 24.51 -21.56
C GLU A 25 37.05 23.85 -20.30
N THR A 26 38.21 24.30 -19.82
CA THR A 26 38.86 23.78 -18.61
C THR A 26 38.12 24.20 -17.33
N GLN A 27 37.71 25.47 -17.24
CA GLN A 27 36.94 26.00 -16.12
C GLN A 27 35.53 25.40 -16.07
N ALA A 28 34.93 25.15 -17.25
CA ALA A 28 33.66 24.46 -17.36
C ALA A 28 33.74 23.00 -16.86
N ALA A 29 34.81 22.28 -17.20
CA ALA A 29 35.04 20.90 -16.76
C ALA A 29 35.22 20.81 -15.23
N ASP A 30 36.05 21.68 -14.64
CA ASP A 30 36.27 21.70 -13.19
C ASP A 30 34.97 21.98 -12.42
N THR A 31 34.14 22.89 -12.93
CA THR A 31 32.86 23.22 -12.29
C THR A 31 31.83 22.10 -12.48
N PHE A 32 31.81 21.45 -13.64
CA PHE A 32 31.00 20.26 -13.90
C PHE A 32 31.32 19.12 -12.93
N ASP A 33 32.60 18.83 -12.72
CA ASP A 33 33.06 17.78 -11.82
C ASP A 33 32.71 18.09 -10.35
N ALA A 34 32.79 19.36 -9.95
CA ALA A 34 32.34 19.78 -8.62
C ALA A 34 30.83 19.58 -8.40
N ILE A 35 29.99 19.99 -9.37
CA ILE A 35 28.53 19.80 -9.29
C ILE A 35 28.17 18.30 -9.28
N LYS A 36 28.89 17.49 -10.07
CA LYS A 36 28.70 16.03 -10.12
C LYS A 36 29.04 15.36 -8.78
N ALA A 37 30.16 15.73 -8.16
CA ALA A 37 30.54 15.20 -6.85
C ALA A 37 29.50 15.53 -5.77
N ASP A 38 28.96 16.75 -5.79
CA ASP A 38 27.89 17.18 -4.88
C ASP A 38 26.58 16.40 -5.12
N LEU A 39 26.24 16.11 -6.38
CA LEU A 39 25.08 15.30 -6.75
C LEU A 39 25.22 13.85 -6.28
N GLU A 40 26.39 13.24 -6.48
CA GLU A 40 26.70 11.89 -6.02
C GLU A 40 26.59 11.78 -4.49
N SER A 41 27.18 12.73 -3.76
CA SER A 41 27.08 12.80 -2.30
C SER A 41 25.62 12.97 -1.83
N LYS A 42 24.83 13.81 -2.51
CA LYS A 42 23.43 14.04 -2.16
C LYS A 42 22.56 12.80 -2.44
N ALA A 43 22.84 12.06 -3.51
CA ALA A 43 22.16 10.82 -3.84
C ALA A 43 22.40 9.75 -2.77
N VAL A 44 23.66 9.54 -2.37
CA VAL A 44 24.03 8.61 -1.30
C VAL A 44 23.41 9.02 0.04
N ASN A 45 23.47 10.31 0.40
CA ASN A 45 22.86 10.82 1.62
C ASN A 45 21.34 10.64 1.65
N SER A 46 20.68 10.80 0.49
CA SER A 46 19.25 10.51 0.37
C SER A 46 18.97 9.01 0.56
N GLY A 47 19.85 8.14 0.08
CA GLY A 47 19.80 6.70 0.35
C GLY A 47 19.88 6.36 1.84
N TYR A 48 20.76 7.02 2.61
CA TYR A 48 20.82 6.83 4.07
C TYR A 48 19.51 7.24 4.76
N VAL A 49 18.91 8.37 4.35
CA VAL A 49 17.61 8.81 4.88
C VAL A 49 16.52 7.81 4.54
N VAL A 50 16.47 7.32 3.29
CA VAL A 50 15.50 6.31 2.86
C VAL A 50 15.66 5.03 3.67
N LYS A 51 16.88 4.52 3.86
CA LYS A 51 17.14 3.30 4.64
C LYS A 51 16.68 3.44 6.09
N ASN A 52 16.88 4.60 6.71
CA ASN A 52 16.35 4.86 8.05
C ASN A 52 14.83 4.87 8.08
N LEU A 53 14.19 5.50 7.10
CA LEU A 53 12.73 5.52 6.98
C LEU A 53 12.15 4.12 6.68
N GLU A 54 12.83 3.30 5.89
CA GLU A 54 12.45 1.91 5.63
C GLU A 54 12.50 1.07 6.92
N ALA A 55 13.57 1.22 7.71
CA ALA A 55 13.67 0.59 9.02
C ALA A 55 12.55 1.04 9.98
N ASP A 56 12.22 2.33 10.00
CA ASP A 56 11.09 2.85 10.78
C ASP A 56 9.74 2.28 10.31
N VAL A 57 9.54 2.13 9.00
CA VAL A 57 8.32 1.54 8.43
C VAL A 57 8.21 0.06 8.81
N GLU A 58 9.30 -0.68 8.75
CA GLU A 58 9.35 -2.09 9.15
C GLU A 58 9.02 -2.28 10.64
N ALA A 59 9.63 -1.47 11.52
CA ALA A 59 9.36 -1.49 12.94
C ALA A 59 7.88 -1.18 13.25
N ARG A 60 7.28 -0.21 12.55
CA ARG A 60 5.85 0.12 12.68
C ARG A 60 4.96 -1.02 12.19
N ALA A 61 5.31 -1.67 11.08
CA ALA A 61 4.57 -2.81 10.55
C ALA A 61 4.55 -3.98 11.54
N GLU A 62 5.68 -4.26 12.20
CA GLU A 62 5.74 -5.28 13.24
C GLU A 62 4.84 -4.94 14.44
N ALA A 63 4.88 -3.69 14.92
CA ALA A 63 4.02 -3.24 16.01
C ALA A 63 2.52 -3.36 15.65
N ILE A 64 2.13 -3.00 14.43
CA ILE A 64 0.76 -3.16 13.92
C ILE A 64 0.36 -4.64 13.91
N LYS A 65 1.25 -5.54 13.47
CA LYS A 65 0.99 -6.98 13.48
C LYS A 65 0.71 -7.50 14.89
N GLN A 66 1.54 -7.14 15.86
CA GLN A 66 1.35 -7.54 17.26
C GLN A 66 0.04 -7.00 17.85
N LEU A 67 -0.30 -5.74 17.59
CA LEU A 67 -1.56 -5.13 18.01
C LEU A 67 -2.77 -5.81 17.36
N SER A 68 -2.68 -6.13 16.07
CA SER A 68 -3.72 -6.86 15.34
C SER A 68 -3.96 -8.25 15.92
N GLU A 69 -2.90 -8.99 16.25
CA GLU A 69 -2.98 -10.29 16.90
C GLU A 69 -3.58 -10.20 18.31
N ARG A 70 -3.20 -9.19 19.09
CA ARG A 70 -3.81 -8.91 20.40
C ARG A 70 -5.31 -8.62 20.26
N ASN A 71 -5.68 -7.75 19.33
CA ASN A 71 -7.08 -7.44 19.03
C ASN A 71 -7.88 -8.68 18.59
N LYS A 72 -7.28 -9.56 17.78
CA LYS A 72 -7.89 -10.83 17.37
C LYS A 72 -8.17 -11.73 18.58
N ARG A 73 -7.21 -11.85 19.51
CA ARG A 73 -7.39 -12.60 20.77
C ARG A 73 -8.50 -12.01 21.63
N THR A 74 -8.52 -10.69 21.82
CA THR A 74 -9.57 -10.01 22.57
C THR A 74 -10.95 -10.19 21.93
N LYS A 75 -11.07 -10.09 20.60
CA LYS A 75 -12.33 -10.37 19.88
C LYS A 75 -12.80 -11.80 20.10
N LYS A 76 -11.88 -12.78 20.09
CA LYS A 76 -12.20 -14.18 20.39
C LYS A 76 -12.70 -14.36 21.83
N ALA A 77 -12.05 -13.71 22.80
CA ALA A 77 -12.48 -13.74 24.19
C ALA A 77 -13.87 -13.12 24.38
N ILE A 78 -14.13 -11.97 23.76
CA ILE A 78 -15.46 -11.32 23.76
C ILE A 78 -16.53 -12.26 23.20
N LEU A 79 -16.25 -12.92 22.07
CA LEU A 79 -17.19 -13.87 21.46
C LEU A 79 -17.47 -15.05 22.40
N ALA A 80 -16.42 -15.62 23.00
CA ALA A 80 -16.56 -16.73 23.95
C ALA A 80 -17.42 -16.33 25.15
N ILE A 81 -17.17 -15.17 25.76
CA ILE A 81 -17.95 -14.65 26.89
C ILE A 81 -19.43 -14.49 26.49
N LYS A 82 -19.71 -13.91 25.31
CA LYS A 82 -21.09 -13.77 24.82
C LYS A 82 -21.77 -15.12 24.59
N GLN A 83 -21.06 -16.09 24.04
CA GLN A 83 -21.57 -17.45 23.82
C GLN A 83 -21.87 -18.16 25.13
N HIS A 84 -20.97 -18.06 26.11
CA HIS A 84 -21.18 -18.61 27.45
C HIS A 84 -22.39 -17.96 28.15
N ALA A 85 -22.52 -16.64 28.07
CA ALA A 85 -23.67 -15.93 28.61
C ALA A 85 -24.98 -16.37 27.94
N MET A 86 -24.99 -16.51 26.61
CA MET A 86 -26.14 -17.02 25.87
C MET A 86 -26.50 -18.44 26.31
N TYR A 87 -25.51 -19.35 26.40
CA TYR A 87 -25.73 -20.72 26.84
C TYR A 87 -26.26 -20.80 28.28
N ALA A 88 -25.73 -19.99 29.19
CA ALA A 88 -26.20 -19.92 30.58
C ALA A 88 -27.65 -19.41 30.66
N MET A 89 -27.99 -18.39 29.88
CA MET A 89 -29.36 -17.87 29.80
C MET A 89 -30.33 -18.90 29.21
N ASP A 90 -29.92 -19.60 28.14
CA ASP A 90 -30.77 -20.60 27.46
C ASP A 90 -31.01 -21.83 28.34
N THR A 91 -29.96 -22.36 28.99
CA THR A 91 -30.06 -23.50 29.93
C THR A 91 -30.89 -23.16 31.17
N ALA A 92 -30.84 -21.92 31.65
CA ALA A 92 -31.68 -21.44 32.74
C ALA A 92 -33.12 -21.08 32.31
N GLY A 93 -33.43 -21.12 31.01
CA GLY A 93 -34.74 -20.71 30.46
C GLY A 93 -35.00 -19.20 30.52
N ILE A 94 -33.98 -18.38 30.76
CA ILE A 94 -34.08 -16.93 30.92
C ILE A 94 -33.93 -16.26 29.56
N LYS A 95 -35.01 -15.70 29.02
CA LYS A 95 -34.98 -15.01 27.72
C LYS A 95 -34.57 -13.53 27.81
N LYS A 96 -34.75 -12.91 28.97
CA LYS A 96 -34.50 -11.48 29.21
C LYS A 96 -34.06 -11.24 30.65
N ILE A 97 -33.07 -10.39 30.83
CA ILE A 97 -32.59 -9.87 32.10
C ILE A 97 -32.73 -8.36 32.02
N ASP A 98 -33.57 -7.80 32.90
CA ASP A 98 -33.74 -6.36 33.03
C ASP A 98 -32.68 -5.84 34.00
N ASP A 99 -31.85 -4.93 33.51
CA ASP A 99 -30.86 -4.21 34.30
C ASP A 99 -30.93 -2.72 33.91
N PRO A 100 -30.84 -1.77 34.87
CA PRO A 100 -30.92 -0.35 34.58
C PRO A 100 -29.82 0.20 33.67
N ILE A 101 -28.65 -0.46 33.62
CA ILE A 101 -27.46 0.01 32.89
C ILE A 101 -27.16 -0.86 31.67
N MET A 102 -27.41 -2.18 31.75
CA MET A 102 -27.09 -3.16 30.71
C MET A 102 -28.15 -4.26 30.58
N PRO A 103 -29.32 -3.96 29.99
CA PRO A 103 -30.35 -4.98 29.78
C PRO A 103 -29.90 -6.02 28.73
N VAL A 104 -30.08 -7.31 29.04
CA VAL A 104 -29.67 -8.43 28.18
C VAL A 104 -30.89 -9.20 27.72
N ARG A 105 -30.96 -9.52 26.41
CA ARG A 105 -32.04 -10.34 25.84
C ARG A 105 -31.49 -11.28 24.78
N ILE A 106 -32.03 -12.50 24.72
CA ILE A 106 -31.79 -13.39 23.58
C ILE A 106 -32.68 -12.92 22.42
N LYS A 107 -32.09 -12.76 21.24
CA LYS A 107 -32.80 -12.35 20.02
C LYS A 107 -32.37 -13.25 18.86
N ASN A 108 -33.33 -13.59 18.00
CA ASN A 108 -33.03 -14.28 16.76
C ASN A 108 -32.22 -13.36 15.83
N ASN A 109 -31.17 -13.92 15.24
CA ASN A 109 -30.46 -13.26 14.15
C ASN A 109 -31.39 -13.13 12.93
N PRO A 110 -31.19 -12.12 12.07
CA PRO A 110 -31.92 -12.03 10.81
C PRO A 110 -31.68 -13.29 9.98
N GLU A 111 -32.72 -13.72 9.27
CA GLU A 111 -32.67 -14.89 8.41
C GLU A 111 -31.57 -14.73 7.35
N LYS A 112 -30.78 -15.78 7.17
CA LYS A 112 -29.76 -15.86 6.14
C LYS A 112 -30.08 -17.02 5.23
N ALA A 113 -29.94 -16.82 3.92
CA ALA A 113 -29.95 -17.91 2.97
C ALA A 113 -28.76 -18.84 3.28
N ASN A 114 -29.05 -20.05 3.75
CA ASN A 114 -28.05 -21.09 3.93
C ASN A 114 -27.89 -21.84 2.61
N ILE A 115 -26.77 -21.65 1.93
CA ILE A 115 -26.47 -22.33 0.68
C ILE A 115 -25.98 -23.74 1.02
N ILE A 116 -26.72 -24.76 0.61
CA ILE A 116 -26.41 -26.17 0.88
C ILE A 116 -25.49 -26.71 -0.22
N ASP A 117 -25.84 -26.49 -1.49
CA ASP A 117 -24.99 -26.74 -2.67
C ASP A 117 -25.17 -25.58 -3.65
N GLU A 118 -24.07 -24.99 -4.10
CA GLU A 118 -24.07 -23.91 -5.10
C GLU A 118 -24.45 -24.40 -6.50
N LYS A 119 -24.28 -25.69 -6.81
CA LYS A 119 -24.56 -26.26 -8.13
C LYS A 119 -26.05 -26.38 -8.41
N ASP A 120 -26.84 -26.55 -7.36
CA ASP A 120 -28.31 -26.61 -7.45
C ASP A 120 -28.94 -25.21 -7.49
N ILE A 121 -28.14 -24.15 -7.29
CA ILE A 121 -28.63 -22.78 -7.35
C ILE A 121 -28.70 -22.34 -8.82
N PRO A 122 -29.87 -21.87 -9.29
CA PRO A 122 -30.01 -21.34 -10.64
C PRO A 122 -29.02 -20.20 -10.93
N ALA A 123 -28.48 -20.18 -12.15
CA ALA A 123 -27.52 -19.16 -12.62
C ALA A 123 -28.01 -17.71 -12.44
N PHE A 124 -29.32 -17.49 -12.34
CA PHE A 124 -29.94 -16.19 -12.06
C PHE A 124 -29.48 -15.55 -10.74
N TYR A 125 -29.12 -16.34 -9.73
CA TYR A 125 -28.64 -15.83 -8.44
C TYR A 125 -27.15 -15.47 -8.43
N PHE A 126 -26.41 -15.82 -9.50
CA PHE A 126 -24.99 -15.55 -9.63
C PHE A 126 -24.73 -14.28 -10.46
N ARG A 127 -23.72 -13.50 -10.05
CA ARG A 127 -23.24 -12.35 -10.82
C ARG A 127 -22.03 -12.75 -11.66
N GLN A 128 -22.11 -12.56 -12.98
CA GLN A 128 -20.94 -12.70 -13.85
C GLN A 128 -19.99 -11.52 -13.62
N LYS A 129 -18.72 -11.84 -13.33
CA LYS A 129 -17.67 -10.84 -13.12
C LYS A 129 -16.70 -10.90 -14.30
N TYR A 130 -16.51 -9.77 -14.98
CA TYR A 130 -15.44 -9.61 -15.95
C TYR A 130 -14.18 -9.16 -15.21
N GLU A 131 -13.16 -10.00 -15.19
CA GLU A 131 -11.84 -9.67 -14.66
C GLU A 131 -10.88 -9.40 -15.81
N LEU A 132 -10.22 -8.24 -15.78
CA LEU A 132 -9.25 -7.86 -16.81
C LEU A 132 -7.96 -8.66 -16.62
N ASP A 133 -7.64 -9.51 -17.59
CA ASP A 133 -6.35 -10.18 -17.64
C ASP A 133 -5.26 -9.23 -18.14
N LYS A 134 -4.62 -8.54 -17.18
CA LYS A 134 -3.52 -7.61 -17.45
C LYS A 134 -2.27 -8.30 -18.00
N ALA A 135 -2.06 -9.58 -17.71
CA ALA A 135 -0.89 -10.32 -18.20
C ALA A 135 -1.04 -10.61 -19.69
N ARG A 136 -2.21 -11.11 -20.10
CA ARG A 136 -2.54 -11.30 -21.51
C ARG A 136 -2.58 -9.97 -22.25
N LEU A 137 -3.17 -8.93 -21.66
CA LEU A 137 -3.15 -7.58 -22.22
C LEU A 137 -1.71 -7.07 -22.46
N LYS A 138 -0.81 -7.23 -21.49
CA LYS A 138 0.60 -6.84 -21.61
C LYS A 138 1.33 -7.64 -22.70
N THR A 139 1.05 -8.94 -22.81
CA THR A 139 1.63 -9.81 -23.85
C THR A 139 1.13 -9.41 -25.24
N ASP A 140 -0.17 -9.17 -25.40
CA ASP A 140 -0.76 -8.74 -26.66
C ASP A 140 -0.28 -7.35 -27.10
N LEU A 141 -0.15 -6.41 -26.15
CA LEU A 141 0.45 -5.09 -26.40
C LEU A 141 1.94 -5.19 -26.78
N LYS A 142 2.71 -6.08 -26.15
CA LYS A 142 4.11 -6.35 -26.52
C LYS A 142 4.23 -6.99 -27.90
N ALA A 143 3.27 -7.81 -28.29
CA ALA A 143 3.19 -8.45 -29.60
C ALA A 143 2.68 -7.50 -30.70
N GLY A 144 2.44 -6.22 -30.39
CA GLY A 144 2.00 -5.22 -31.35
C GLY A 144 0.51 -5.29 -31.72
N LYS A 145 -0.31 -6.06 -31.00
CA LYS A 145 -1.76 -6.08 -31.23
C LYS A 145 -2.37 -4.76 -30.73
N PRO A 146 -3.15 -4.04 -31.56
CA PRO A 146 -3.82 -2.83 -31.12
C PRO A 146 -4.93 -3.19 -30.12
N VAL A 147 -4.79 -2.75 -28.88
CA VAL A 147 -5.86 -2.85 -27.87
C VAL A 147 -6.32 -1.45 -27.50
N THR A 148 -7.53 -1.09 -27.93
CA THR A 148 -8.16 0.20 -27.61
C THR A 148 -8.27 0.36 -26.10
N GLY A 149 -7.71 1.46 -25.57
CA GLY A 149 -7.74 1.77 -24.14
C GLY A 149 -6.53 1.33 -23.32
N ALA A 150 -5.49 0.73 -23.93
CA ALA A 150 -4.26 0.36 -23.22
C ALA A 150 -3.00 0.75 -24.00
N LYS A 151 -1.98 1.26 -23.30
CA LYS A 151 -0.66 1.62 -23.85
C LYS A 151 0.44 1.04 -22.97
N LEU A 152 1.56 0.66 -23.58
CA LEU A 152 2.75 0.22 -22.85
C LEU A 152 3.57 1.44 -22.43
N THR A 153 3.74 1.65 -21.13
CA THR A 153 4.64 2.68 -20.56
C THR A 153 5.81 2.02 -19.83
N ARG A 154 6.98 2.67 -19.85
CA ARG A 154 8.16 2.27 -19.09
C ARG A 154 8.68 3.47 -18.32
N GLU A 155 8.75 3.34 -17.01
CA GLU A 155 9.33 4.34 -16.12
C GLU A 155 10.71 3.86 -15.64
N THR A 156 11.64 4.79 -15.46
CA THR A 156 12.95 4.55 -14.84
C THR A 156 12.83 4.79 -13.34
N ARG A 157 13.24 3.80 -12.53
CA ARG A 157 13.36 3.92 -11.08
C ARG A 157 14.83 3.91 -10.68
N ILE A 158 15.14 4.58 -9.59
CA ILE A 158 16.44 4.46 -8.94
C ILE A 158 16.38 3.25 -8.00
N GLU A 159 17.43 2.43 -7.99
CA GLU A 159 17.60 1.32 -7.05
C GLU A 159 18.76 1.61 -6.11
N TRP A 160 18.47 1.61 -4.81
CA TRP A 160 19.48 1.63 -3.76
C TRP A 160 19.74 0.20 -3.31
N GLY A 161 21.01 -0.21 -3.30
CA GLY A 161 21.48 -1.54 -2.87
C GLY A 161 22.04 -1.54 -1.46
#